data_AF-A0A954WLX3-F1
#
_entry.id   AF-A0A954WLX3-F1
#
_cell.length_a   1.000
_cell.length_b   1.000
_cell.length_c   1.000
_cell.angle_alpha   90.00
_cell.angle_beta   90.00
_cell.angle_gamma   90.00
#
_symmetry.space_group_name_H-M   'P 1'
#
loop_
_entity.id
_entity.type
_entity.pdbx_description
1 polymer ?
#
loop_
_entity_poly.entity_id
_entity_poly.type
_entity_poly.pdbx_seq_one_letter_code
_entity_poly.pdbx_strand_id
1 'polypeptide(L)'
;MRPILAAVVVAVILGGLQLYMQSRPQAATATSYQPAKATGQFDIQVTLTFDAAPDPFAFDADNAVSLLLRLHGQDVLRRTDEVPAGSPLRIRNVNGVIAGPNEFFLEAIPRDTGQAVSQAIRIQIFRDDVQIGDQTFWSRAELGSNIVATIIVDTPNERTGESHAHEGDQS
;
A
#
# COMPACT_ATOMS: atom_id res chain seq x y z
N MET A 1 -6.67 60.45 16.83
CA MET A 1 -5.77 59.52 17.56
C MET A 1 -6.06 58.04 17.28
N ARG A 2 -7.33 57.60 17.15
CA ARG A 2 -7.71 56.21 16.78
C ARG A 2 -7.04 55.62 15.52
N PRO A 3 -6.93 56.31 14.37
CA PRO A 3 -6.35 55.69 13.16
C PRO A 3 -4.83 55.47 13.27
N ILE A 4 -4.12 56.32 14.01
CA ILE A 4 -2.68 56.18 14.24
C ILE A 4 -2.40 54.95 15.12
N LEU A 5 -3.21 54.74 16.18
CA LEU A 5 -3.10 53.57 17.03
C LEU A 5 -3.33 52.27 16.24
N ALA A 6 -4.35 52.26 15.36
CA ALA A 6 -4.63 51.11 14.51
C ALA A 6 -3.47 50.78 13.57
N ALA A 7 -2.84 51.79 12.96
CA ALA A 7 -1.69 51.61 12.08
C ALA A 7 -0.48 51.01 12.82
N VAL A 8 -0.22 51.47 14.06
CA VAL A 8 0.87 50.95 14.90
C VAL A 8 0.61 49.49 15.28
N VAL A 9 -0.61 49.15 15.70
CA VAL A 9 -0.95 47.76 16.07
C VAL A 9 -0.79 46.83 14.87
N VAL A 10 -1.24 47.24 13.69
CA VAL A 10 -1.07 46.44 12.45
C VAL A 10 0.40 46.25 12.10
N ALA A 11 1.22 47.31 12.22
CA ALA A 11 2.65 47.22 11.94
C ALA A 11 3.37 46.25 12.91
N VAL A 12 2.98 46.25 14.19
CA VAL A 12 3.53 45.31 15.19
C VAL A 12 3.12 43.88 14.89
N ILE A 13 1.85 43.63 14.53
CA ILE A 13 1.36 42.28 14.21
C ILE A 13 2.06 41.74 12.95
N LEU A 14 2.09 42.52 11.86
CA LEU A 14 2.71 42.09 10.60
C LEU A 14 4.22 41.96 10.73
N GLY A 15 4.88 42.91 11.40
CA GLY A 15 6.32 42.88 11.65
C GLY A 15 6.71 41.69 12.54
N GLY A 16 5.95 41.44 13.61
CA GLY A 16 6.17 40.29 14.49
C GLY A 16 5.96 38.96 13.77
N LEU A 17 4.92 38.84 12.94
CA LEU A 17 4.68 37.66 12.12
C LEU A 17 5.82 37.41 11.13
N GLN A 18 6.31 38.46 10.48
CA GLN A 18 7.40 38.36 9.51
C GLN A 18 8.72 37.95 10.19
N LEU A 19 9.02 38.52 11.36
CA LEU A 19 10.19 38.13 12.15
C LEU A 19 10.11 36.67 12.60
N TYR A 20 8.92 36.22 13.02
CA TYR A 20 8.66 34.83 13.40
C TYR A 20 8.79 33.86 12.23
N MET A 21 8.34 34.23 11.03
CA MET A 21 8.50 33.40 9.83
C MET A 21 9.96 33.28 9.40
N GLN A 22 10.78 34.32 9.59
CA GLN A 22 12.21 34.29 9.29
C GLN A 22 13.03 33.51 10.31
N SER A 23 12.61 33.49 11.58
CA SER A 23 13.27 32.71 12.62
C SER A 23 12.87 31.23 12.63
N ARG A 24 11.92 30.82 11.77
CA ARG A 24 11.64 29.40 11.58
C ARG A 24 12.90 28.74 11.02
N PRO A 25 13.49 27.75 11.72
CA PRO A 25 14.53 26.93 11.13
C PRO A 25 13.97 26.35 9.84
N GLN A 26 14.67 26.62 8.73
CA GLN A 26 14.35 26.05 7.44
C GLN A 26 14.29 24.54 7.64
N ALA A 27 13.16 23.92 7.31
CA ALA A 27 13.03 22.48 7.37
C ALA A 27 14.22 21.89 6.59
N ALA A 28 14.96 20.97 7.23
CA ALA A 28 16.11 20.33 6.61
C ALA A 28 15.71 19.90 5.19
N THR A 29 16.50 20.31 4.20
CA THR A 29 16.27 19.94 2.80
C THR A 29 16.06 18.43 2.77
N ALA A 30 14.85 18.00 2.41
CA ALA A 30 14.53 16.59 2.32
C ALA A 30 15.54 15.98 1.35
N THR A 31 16.46 15.15 1.88
CA THR A 31 17.32 14.36 1.02
C THR A 31 16.38 13.48 0.20
N SER A 32 16.43 13.58 -1.12
CA SER A 32 15.60 12.76 -1.99
C SER A 32 15.91 11.29 -1.72
N TYR A 33 15.06 10.64 -0.93
CA TYR A 33 15.18 9.21 -0.69
C TYR A 33 14.81 8.51 -1.99
N GLN A 34 15.82 7.96 -2.66
CA GLN A 34 15.65 7.11 -3.82
C GLN A 34 15.74 5.67 -3.33
N PRO A 35 14.61 4.97 -3.16
CA PRO A 35 14.64 3.60 -2.71
C PRO A 35 15.38 2.73 -3.73
N ALA A 36 16.26 1.85 -3.24
CA ALA A 36 16.94 0.88 -4.08
C ALA A 36 15.92 -0.14 -4.61
N LYS A 37 16.04 -0.54 -5.88
CA LYS A 37 15.22 -1.64 -6.41
C LYS A 37 15.57 -2.94 -5.70
N ALA A 38 14.55 -3.72 -5.33
CA ALA A 38 14.78 -5.05 -4.80
C ALA A 38 15.25 -5.98 -5.92
N THR A 39 16.19 -6.87 -5.60
CA THR A 39 16.64 -7.93 -6.52
C THR A 39 15.70 -9.15 -6.44
N GLY A 40 15.62 -9.92 -7.54
CA GLY A 40 14.80 -11.13 -7.65
C GLY A 40 13.50 -10.95 -8.41
N GLN A 41 12.83 -12.07 -8.71
CA GLN A 41 11.50 -12.10 -9.32
C GLN A 41 10.45 -12.11 -8.21
N PHE A 42 9.52 -11.16 -8.27
CA PHE A 42 8.44 -11.06 -7.29
C PHE A 42 7.11 -11.54 -7.87
N ASP A 43 6.41 -12.37 -7.09
CA ASP A 43 5.04 -12.75 -7.39
C ASP A 43 4.14 -12.43 -6.19
N ILE A 44 2.88 -12.15 -6.48
CA ILE A 44 1.87 -11.91 -5.44
C ILE A 44 0.73 -12.90 -5.66
N GLN A 45 0.25 -13.52 -4.59
CA GLN A 45 -0.92 -14.37 -4.61
C GLN A 45 -1.99 -13.77 -3.72
N VAL A 46 -3.20 -13.62 -4.27
CA VAL A 46 -4.37 -13.14 -3.53
C VAL A 46 -5.39 -14.28 -3.47
N THR A 47 -5.94 -14.56 -2.29
CA THR A 47 -7.00 -15.55 -2.09
C THR A 47 -8.14 -14.93 -1.31
N LEU A 48 -9.35 -14.99 -1.88
CA LEU A 48 -10.56 -14.47 -1.26
C LEU A 48 -11.33 -15.61 -0.58
N THR A 49 -12.07 -15.31 0.48
CA THR A 49 -13.02 -16.26 1.11
C THR A 49 -14.46 -16.07 0.63
N PHE A 50 -14.67 -15.15 -0.31
CA PHE A 50 -15.95 -14.78 -0.88
C PHE A 50 -15.79 -14.53 -2.39
N ASP A 51 -16.89 -14.60 -3.12
CA ASP A 51 -16.90 -14.24 -4.53
C ASP A 51 -16.88 -12.72 -4.65
N ALA A 52 -15.91 -12.18 -5.40
CA ALA A 52 -15.91 -10.77 -5.75
C ALA A 52 -16.60 -10.54 -7.10
N ALA A 53 -17.34 -9.45 -7.22
CA ALA A 53 -18.06 -9.07 -8.42
C ALA A 53 -17.89 -7.57 -8.70
N PRO A 54 -18.10 -7.10 -9.95
CA PRO A 54 -18.00 -5.68 -10.25
C PRO A 54 -18.93 -4.85 -9.38
N ASP A 55 -18.47 -3.68 -8.94
CA ASP A 55 -19.27 -2.76 -8.11
C ASP A 55 -20.60 -2.41 -8.81
N PRO A 56 -21.76 -2.85 -8.26
CA PRO A 56 -23.07 -2.57 -8.86
C PRO A 56 -23.48 -1.10 -8.74
N PHE A 57 -22.76 -0.30 -7.94
CA PHE A 57 -22.99 1.13 -7.76
C PHE A 57 -21.96 1.99 -8.51
N ALA A 58 -21.07 1.38 -9.30
CA ALA A 58 -20.13 2.11 -10.13
C ALA A 58 -20.87 3.01 -11.15
N PHE A 59 -20.41 4.24 -11.28
CA PHE A 59 -20.94 5.18 -12.27
C PHE A 59 -20.71 4.70 -13.71
N ASP A 60 -19.57 4.04 -13.94
CA ASP A 60 -19.20 3.42 -15.22
C ASP A 60 -19.21 1.90 -15.06
N ALA A 61 -20.33 1.28 -15.44
CA ALA A 61 -20.55 -0.15 -15.28
C ALA A 61 -19.57 -1.01 -16.11
N ASP A 62 -19.11 -0.51 -17.25
CA ASP A 62 -18.19 -1.26 -18.12
C ASP A 62 -16.77 -1.35 -17.53
N ASN A 63 -16.42 -0.44 -16.62
CA ASN A 63 -15.12 -0.39 -15.95
C ASN A 63 -15.20 -0.63 -14.44
N ALA A 64 -16.35 -1.13 -13.96
CA ALA A 64 -16.60 -1.46 -12.57
C ALA A 64 -15.61 -2.52 -12.08
N VAL A 65 -14.93 -2.22 -10.97
CA VAL A 65 -13.86 -3.06 -10.43
C VAL A 65 -14.45 -4.10 -9.48
N SER A 66 -13.96 -5.33 -9.56
CA SER A 66 -14.25 -6.41 -8.61
C SER A 66 -13.09 -6.65 -7.63
N LEU A 67 -11.85 -6.54 -8.11
CA LEU A 67 -10.63 -6.70 -7.34
C LEU A 67 -9.53 -5.78 -7.90
N LEU A 68 -8.88 -5.04 -7.01
CA LEU A 68 -7.80 -4.11 -7.31
C LEU A 68 -6.64 -4.33 -6.36
N LEU A 69 -5.44 -4.48 -6.92
CA LEU A 69 -4.18 -4.49 -6.18
C LEU A 69 -3.28 -3.39 -6.75
N ARG A 70 -2.76 -2.54 -5.87
CA ARG A 70 -1.77 -1.52 -6.19
C ARG A 70 -0.50 -1.72 -5.39
N LEU A 71 0.63 -1.36 -5.98
CA LEU A 71 1.93 -1.26 -5.34
C LEU A 71 2.40 0.19 -5.48
N HIS A 72 2.67 0.86 -4.35
CA HIS A 72 3.09 2.28 -4.34
C HIS A 72 2.14 3.19 -5.15
N GLY A 73 0.84 2.90 -5.09
CA GLY A 73 -0.20 3.63 -5.83
C GLY A 73 -0.35 3.27 -7.32
N GLN A 74 0.47 2.36 -7.87
CA GLN A 74 0.37 1.89 -9.25
C GLN A 74 -0.42 0.57 -9.33
N ASP A 75 -1.35 0.47 -10.29
CA ASP A 75 -2.16 -0.74 -10.51
C ASP A 75 -1.25 -1.92 -10.94
N VAL A 76 -1.23 -2.97 -10.11
CA VAL A 76 -0.56 -4.26 -10.39
C VAL A 76 -1.57 -5.27 -10.93
N LEU A 77 -2.80 -5.22 -10.42
CA LEU A 77 -3.92 -6.03 -10.88
C LEU A 77 -5.19 -5.19 -10.83
N ARG A 78 -5.97 -5.26 -11.90
CA ARG A 78 -7.34 -4.76 -11.95
C ARG A 78 -8.22 -5.80 -12.60
N ARG A 79 -9.24 -6.26 -11.90
CA ARG A 79 -10.27 -7.17 -12.41
C ARG A 79 -11.61 -6.44 -12.46
N THR A 80 -12.33 -6.66 -13.55
CA THR A 80 -13.68 -6.13 -13.79
C THR A 80 -14.68 -7.27 -14.05
N ASP A 81 -14.22 -8.50 -13.89
CA ASP A 81 -14.97 -9.74 -13.97
C ASP A 81 -15.06 -10.39 -12.59
N GLU A 82 -15.90 -11.40 -12.48
CA GLU A 82 -16.08 -12.11 -11.21
C GLU A 82 -14.82 -12.87 -10.80
N VAL A 83 -14.46 -12.79 -9.51
CA VAL A 83 -13.34 -13.52 -8.93
C VAL A 83 -13.89 -14.52 -7.91
N PRO A 84 -13.79 -15.84 -8.17
CA PRO A 84 -14.37 -16.84 -7.29
C PRO A 84 -13.63 -16.97 -5.96
N ALA A 85 -14.38 -17.27 -4.91
CA ALA A 85 -13.84 -17.60 -3.59
C ALA A 85 -12.89 -18.81 -3.64
N GLY A 86 -11.91 -18.83 -2.74
CA GLY A 86 -11.00 -19.96 -2.52
C GLY A 86 -9.99 -20.22 -3.63
N SER A 87 -10.08 -19.52 -4.76
CA SER A 87 -9.17 -19.70 -5.89
C SER A 87 -7.98 -18.72 -5.79
N PRO A 88 -6.74 -19.21 -5.62
CA PRO A 88 -5.58 -18.34 -5.52
C PRO A 88 -5.29 -17.66 -6.86
N LEU A 89 -5.35 -16.33 -6.87
CA LEU A 89 -4.99 -15.51 -8.01
C LEU A 89 -3.52 -15.09 -7.90
N ARG A 90 -2.66 -15.69 -8.72
CA ARG A 90 -1.21 -15.39 -8.72
C ARG A 90 -0.84 -14.43 -9.84
N ILE A 91 -0.33 -13.25 -9.46
CA ILE A 91 0.30 -12.27 -10.34
C ILE A 91 1.79 -12.56 -10.38
N ARG A 92 2.31 -12.84 -11.59
CA ARG A 92 3.74 -13.14 -11.80
C ARG A 92 4.51 -11.90 -12.24
N ASN A 93 5.80 -11.84 -11.92
CA ASN A 93 6.71 -10.79 -12.39
C ASN A 93 6.25 -9.37 -12.02
N VAL A 94 5.90 -9.16 -10.76
CA VAL A 94 5.49 -7.85 -10.24
C VAL A 94 6.70 -6.91 -10.24
N ASN A 95 6.60 -5.85 -11.03
CA ASN A 95 7.61 -4.81 -11.12
C ASN A 95 7.41 -3.74 -10.04
N GLY A 96 8.46 -2.97 -9.74
CA GLY A 96 8.35 -1.82 -8.83
C GLY A 96 8.54 -2.14 -7.35
N VAL A 97 8.85 -3.39 -6.99
CA VAL A 97 9.23 -3.77 -5.63
C VAL A 97 10.59 -3.16 -5.29
N ILE A 98 10.67 -2.49 -4.14
CA ILE A 98 11.86 -1.83 -3.62
C ILE A 98 12.44 -2.58 -2.42
N ALA A 99 13.72 -2.39 -2.15
CA ALA A 99 14.32 -2.85 -0.90
C ALA A 99 13.77 -1.99 0.26
N GLY A 100 13.38 -2.64 1.35
CA GLY A 100 12.70 -2.02 2.47
C GLY A 100 11.16 -2.14 2.37
N PRO A 101 10.42 -1.19 2.97
CA PRO A 101 8.96 -1.27 3.05
C PRO A 101 8.29 -1.08 1.69
N ASN A 102 7.42 -2.02 1.32
CA ASN A 102 6.56 -1.94 0.15
C ASN A 102 5.11 -1.81 0.57
N GLU A 103 4.44 -0.79 0.07
CA GLU A 103 3.03 -0.55 0.34
C GLU A 103 2.16 -1.17 -0.75
N PHE A 104 1.33 -2.13 -0.34
CA PHE A 104 0.29 -2.72 -1.17
C PHE A 104 -1.07 -2.21 -0.72
N PHE A 105 -1.86 -1.71 -1.66
CA PHE A 105 -3.26 -1.39 -1.45
C PHE A 105 -4.10 -2.44 -2.16
N LEU A 106 -5.09 -2.98 -1.46
CA LEU A 106 -5.98 -4.00 -1.95
C LEU A 106 -7.43 -3.59 -1.70
N GLU A 107 -8.26 -3.72 -2.72
CA GLU A 107 -9.70 -3.52 -2.63
C GLU A 107 -10.41 -4.67 -3.33
N ALA A 108 -11.42 -5.24 -2.67
CA ALA A 108 -12.27 -6.28 -3.24
C ALA A 108 -13.74 -6.01 -2.91
N ILE A 109 -14.60 -6.21 -3.90
CA ILE A 109 -16.04 -5.96 -3.80
C ILE A 109 -16.78 -7.28 -3.66
N PRO A 110 -17.35 -7.61 -2.49
CA PRO A 110 -18.11 -8.84 -2.32
C PRO A 110 -19.38 -8.86 -3.18
N ARG A 111 -19.67 -9.97 -3.85
CA ARG A 111 -20.92 -10.16 -4.61
C ARG A 111 -22.14 -10.08 -3.69
N ASP A 112 -22.12 -10.86 -2.61
CA ASP A 112 -23.23 -10.97 -1.67
C ASP A 112 -22.96 -10.11 -0.44
N THR A 113 -23.50 -8.91 -0.47
CA THR A 113 -23.40 -7.89 0.58
C THR A 113 -24.46 -8.03 1.69
N GLY A 114 -25.47 -8.89 1.47
CA GLY A 114 -26.67 -8.99 2.29
C GLY A 114 -26.59 -9.94 3.50
N GLN A 115 -25.51 -10.71 3.66
CA GLN A 115 -25.31 -11.57 4.83
C GLN A 115 -24.10 -11.11 5.64
N ALA A 116 -24.28 -10.99 6.96
CA ALA A 116 -23.21 -10.65 7.90
C ALA A 116 -22.29 -11.87 8.14
N VAL A 117 -21.60 -12.29 7.09
CA VAL A 117 -20.58 -13.35 7.14
C VAL A 117 -19.22 -12.68 7.21
N SER A 118 -18.34 -13.18 8.07
CA SER A 118 -16.95 -12.73 8.11
C SER A 118 -16.28 -13.08 6.79
N GLN A 119 -15.75 -12.07 6.12
CA GLN A 119 -15.03 -12.21 4.87
C GLN A 119 -13.57 -11.89 5.11
N ALA A 120 -12.70 -12.46 4.30
CA ALA A 120 -11.28 -12.29 4.41
C ALA A 120 -10.57 -12.33 3.06
N ILE A 121 -9.46 -11.61 3.00
CA ILE A 121 -8.52 -11.63 1.89
C ILE A 121 -7.15 -12.02 2.43
N ARG A 122 -6.55 -13.06 1.87
CA ARG A 122 -5.18 -13.44 2.13
C ARG A 122 -4.29 -12.97 0.99
N ILE A 123 -3.19 -12.30 1.33
CA ILE A 123 -2.12 -11.95 0.41
C ILE A 123 -0.86 -12.73 0.78
N GLN A 124 -0.17 -13.26 -0.22
CA GLN A 124 1.13 -13.89 -0.06
C GLN A 124 2.07 -13.27 -1.08
N ILE A 125 3.29 -12.95 -0.64
CA ILE A 125 4.32 -12.35 -1.47
C ILE A 125 5.46 -13.35 -1.58
N PHE A 126 5.90 -13.59 -2.81
CA PHE A 126 6.99 -14.50 -3.14
C PHE A 126 8.12 -13.74 -3.78
N ARG A 127 9.36 -14.13 -3.45
CA ARG A 127 10.59 -13.74 -4.12
C ARG A 127 11.29 -15.01 -4.59
N ASP A 128 11.52 -15.15 -5.88
CA ASP A 128 12.13 -16.33 -6.49
C ASP A 128 11.45 -17.64 -6.02
N ASP A 129 10.10 -17.65 -6.05
CA ASP A 129 9.23 -18.72 -5.55
C ASP A 129 9.30 -19.02 -4.02
N VAL A 130 10.08 -18.26 -3.25
CA VAL A 130 10.11 -18.35 -1.78
C VAL A 130 9.13 -17.34 -1.18
N GLN A 131 8.21 -17.78 -0.31
CA GLN A 131 7.29 -16.88 0.37
C GLN A 131 8.04 -15.98 1.37
N ILE A 132 7.98 -14.67 1.17
CA ILE A 132 8.61 -13.65 2.03
C ILE A 132 7.59 -12.86 2.85
N GLY A 133 6.29 -13.00 2.57
CA GLY A 133 5.23 -12.35 3.34
C GLY A 133 3.89 -13.07 3.19
N ASP A 134 3.09 -13.05 4.25
CA ASP A 134 1.74 -13.62 4.30
C ASP A 134 0.92 -12.83 5.31
N GLN A 135 -0.18 -12.25 4.84
CA GLN A 135 -1.10 -11.50 5.68
C GLN A 135 -2.54 -11.81 5.31
N THR A 136 -3.40 -11.87 6.32
CA THR A 136 -4.84 -12.08 6.13
C THR A 136 -5.60 -10.91 6.74
N PHE A 137 -6.45 -10.30 5.94
CA PHE A 137 -7.32 -9.19 6.30
C PHE A 137 -8.73 -9.70 6.43
N TRP A 138 -9.35 -9.40 7.57
CA TRP A 138 -10.72 -9.76 7.85
C TRP A 138 -11.58 -8.51 7.69
N SER A 139 -12.73 -8.62 7.03
CA SER A 139 -13.73 -7.56 7.04
C SER A 139 -14.19 -7.32 8.47
N ARG A 140 -14.38 -6.04 8.83
CA ARG A 140 -15.27 -5.73 9.95
C ARG A 140 -16.69 -6.09 9.51
N ALA A 141 -17.48 -6.63 10.43
CA ALA A 141 -18.81 -7.18 10.21
C ALA A 141 -19.87 -6.11 9.85
N GLU A 142 -19.58 -5.26 8.87
CA GLU A 142 -20.47 -4.24 8.33
C GLU A 142 -20.98 -4.73 6.99
N LEU A 143 -22.31 -4.92 6.92
CA LEU A 143 -23.01 -5.44 5.75
C LEU A 143 -22.68 -4.61 4.52
N GLY A 144 -22.16 -5.28 3.49
CA GLY A 144 -22.01 -4.71 2.17
C GLY A 144 -20.95 -3.65 1.96
N SER A 145 -19.96 -3.58 2.85
CA SER A 145 -18.80 -2.71 2.64
C SER A 145 -17.75 -3.39 1.75
N ASN A 146 -17.09 -2.58 0.91
CA ASN A 146 -15.90 -2.99 0.20
C ASN A 146 -14.84 -3.39 1.22
N ILE A 147 -14.10 -4.47 0.95
CA ILE A 147 -12.95 -4.82 1.78
C ILE A 147 -11.74 -4.07 1.24
N VAL A 148 -11.28 -3.10 2.02
CA VAL A 148 -10.11 -2.28 1.71
C VAL A 148 -9.00 -2.58 2.71
N ALA A 149 -7.80 -2.86 2.23
CA ALA A 149 -6.63 -3.15 3.03
C ALA A 149 -5.39 -2.44 2.49
N THR A 150 -4.57 -1.90 3.40
CA THR A 150 -3.23 -1.42 3.11
C THR A 150 -2.22 -2.25 3.89
N ILE A 151 -1.17 -2.68 3.22
CA ILE A 151 -0.24 -3.69 3.69
C ILE A 151 1.17 -3.19 3.47
N ILE A 152 1.98 -3.22 4.52
CA ILE A 152 3.40 -2.90 4.42
C ILE A 152 4.17 -4.20 4.58
N VAL A 153 4.95 -4.56 3.57
CA VAL A 153 5.86 -5.71 3.63
C VAL A 153 7.29 -5.23 3.42
N ASP A 154 8.16 -5.54 4.38
CA ASP A 154 9.57 -5.25 4.28
C ASP A 154 10.26 -6.31 3.42
N THR A 155 10.93 -5.87 2.35
CA THR A 155 11.69 -6.72 1.45
C THR A 155 13.19 -6.52 1.70
N PRO A 156 13.92 -7.55 2.15
CA PRO A 156 15.34 -7.40 2.44
C PRO A 156 16.14 -7.04 1.18
N ASN A 157 17.18 -6.23 1.36
CA ASN A 157 18.02 -5.76 0.28
C ASN A 157 18.84 -6.89 -0.37
N GLU A 158 19.15 -7.95 0.40
CA GLU A 158 19.91 -9.11 -0.05
C GLU A 158 19.08 -10.40 0.04
N ARG A 159 19.47 -11.40 -0.76
CA ARG A 159 18.92 -12.75 -0.72
C ARG A 159 19.46 -13.42 0.55
N THR A 160 18.62 -13.60 1.56
CA THR A 160 18.99 -14.36 2.76
C THR A 160 19.15 -15.84 2.37
N GLY A 161 20.35 -16.22 1.91
CA GLY A 161 20.55 -17.56 1.34
C GLY A 161 21.95 -17.94 0.85
N GLU A 162 22.98 -17.10 1.01
CA GLU A 162 24.37 -17.56 0.86
C GLU A 162 25.03 -17.67 2.24
N SER A 163 24.71 -18.76 2.95
CA SER A 163 25.62 -19.24 3.97
C SER A 163 26.84 -19.80 3.24
N HIS A 164 27.94 -19.04 3.26
CA HIS A 164 29.26 -19.55 2.93
C HIS A 164 29.58 -20.72 3.86
N ALA A 165 29.29 -21.94 3.42
CA ALA A 165 29.93 -23.13 3.97
C ALA A 165 31.40 -23.06 3.56
N HIS A 166 32.22 -22.45 4.42
CA HIS A 166 33.66 -22.58 4.32
C HIS A 166 34.03 -24.04 4.51
N GLU A 167 34.49 -24.61 3.41
CA GLU A 167 35.35 -25.77 3.29
C GLU A 167 36.34 -25.85 4.46
N GLY A 168 36.09 -26.79 5.37
CA GLY A 168 37.02 -27.19 6.42
C GLY A 168 37.85 -28.35 5.93
N ASP A 169 38.79 -28.08 5.04
CA ASP A 169 40.00 -28.89 4.91
C ASP A 169 40.93 -28.52 6.08
N GLN A 170 41.20 -29.48 6.97
CA GLN A 170 42.48 -29.61 7.65
C GLN A 170 42.55 -30.86 8.55
N SER A 171 43.52 -31.71 8.16
CA SER A 171 44.37 -32.63 8.96
C SER A 171 43.86 -34.03 9.26
#